data_AF-A0A1G4Q3K0-F1
#
_entry.id   AF-A0A1G4Q3K0-F1
#
_cell.length_a   1.000
_cell.length_b   1.000
_cell.length_c   1.000
_cell.angle_alpha   90.00
_cell.angle_beta   90.00
_cell.angle_gamma   90.00
#
_symmetry.space_group_name_H-M   'P 1'
#
loop_
_entity.id
_entity.type
_entity.pdbx_description
1 polymer ?
#
loop_
_entity_poly.entity_id
_entity_poly.type
_entity_poly.pdbx_seq_one_letter_code
_entity_poly.pdbx_strand_id
1 'polypeptide(L)'
;MPGSSTENPEDENDEGYEAAFDQHRAALYDMLMEYADDHDLSDGFMAVLASDIGLSLRMVAYASETEKPSVGGLRLDLDRYARELGDSVRDAKKYAAEFIAEAKAAQEADDAEDDEDEDEDDTGPDEDGSDGSDADGDPKSRPS
;
A
#
# COMPACT_ATOMS: atom_id res chain seq x y z
N MET A 1 23.06 -4.85 -31.13
CA MET A 1 22.26 -5.23 -29.95
C MET A 1 22.32 -6.75 -29.86
N PRO A 2 23.03 -7.33 -28.88
CA PRO A 2 22.84 -8.75 -28.57
C PRO A 2 21.39 -8.94 -28.12
N GLY A 3 20.73 -9.96 -28.65
CA GLY A 3 19.33 -10.24 -28.35
C GLY A 3 19.18 -10.52 -26.86
N SER A 4 18.29 -9.76 -26.21
CA SER A 4 17.73 -10.18 -24.93
C SER A 4 16.95 -11.45 -25.22
N SER A 5 17.55 -12.62 -24.96
CA SER A 5 16.77 -13.82 -24.76
C SER A 5 15.91 -13.55 -23.55
N THR A 6 14.65 -13.16 -23.77
CA THR A 6 13.61 -13.36 -22.76
C THR A 6 13.44 -14.87 -22.64
N GLU A 7 14.30 -15.51 -21.83
CA GLU A 7 14.09 -16.88 -21.38
C GLU A 7 12.75 -16.91 -20.65
N ASN A 8 11.93 -17.92 -20.96
CA ASN A 8 10.67 -18.10 -20.25
C ASN A 8 11.03 -18.53 -18.82
N PRO A 9 10.61 -17.82 -17.75
CA PRO A 9 10.94 -18.21 -16.39
C PRO A 9 10.48 -19.64 -16.05
N GLU A 10 9.46 -20.16 -16.74
CA GLU A 10 8.99 -21.54 -16.60
C GLU A 10 10.00 -22.60 -17.08
N ASP A 11 11.05 -22.21 -17.82
CA ASP A 11 12.11 -23.09 -18.30
C ASP A 11 13.34 -23.12 -17.34
N GLU A 12 13.30 -22.36 -16.24
CA GLU A 12 14.39 -22.30 -15.25
C GLU A 12 14.30 -23.41 -14.17
N ASN A 13 15.38 -23.60 -13.41
CA ASN A 13 15.34 -24.44 -12.21
C ASN A 13 14.60 -23.70 -11.07
N ASP A 14 14.29 -24.40 -9.97
CA ASP A 14 13.50 -23.83 -8.87
C ASP A 14 14.06 -22.49 -8.34
N GLU A 15 15.39 -22.38 -8.18
CA GLU A 15 16.06 -21.17 -7.71
C GLU A 15 16.00 -20.01 -8.73
N GLY A 16 16.14 -20.32 -10.02
CA GLY A 16 16.02 -19.33 -11.10
C GLY A 16 14.59 -18.83 -11.26
N TYR A 17 13.61 -19.74 -11.21
CA TYR A 17 12.20 -19.39 -11.22
C TYR A 17 11.83 -18.46 -10.06
N GLU A 18 12.28 -18.75 -8.83
CA GLU A 18 12.00 -17.91 -7.66
C GLU A 18 12.59 -16.50 -7.81
N ALA A 19 13.85 -16.41 -8.26
CA ALA A 19 14.49 -15.12 -8.51
C ALA A 19 13.79 -14.31 -9.61
N ALA A 20 13.43 -14.95 -10.72
CA ALA A 20 12.69 -14.33 -11.81
C ALA A 20 11.29 -13.89 -11.36
N PHE A 21 10.61 -14.73 -10.57
CA PHE A 21 9.31 -14.42 -10.00
C PHE A 21 9.37 -13.18 -9.11
N ASP A 22 10.32 -13.11 -8.18
CA ASP A 22 10.48 -11.97 -7.28
C ASP A 22 10.82 -10.68 -8.03
N GLN A 23 11.72 -10.76 -9.02
CA GLN A 23 12.07 -9.63 -9.88
C GLN A 23 10.84 -9.09 -10.62
N HIS A 24 10.07 -9.97 -11.26
CA HIS A 24 8.90 -9.55 -12.03
C HIS A 24 7.74 -9.11 -11.13
N ARG A 25 7.58 -9.73 -9.96
CA ARG A 25 6.59 -9.30 -8.95
C ARG A 25 6.88 -7.88 -8.48
N ALA A 26 8.14 -7.55 -8.19
CA ALA A 26 8.52 -6.19 -7.78
C ALA A 26 8.23 -5.17 -8.89
N ALA A 27 8.65 -5.44 -10.13
CA ALA A 27 8.40 -4.54 -11.25
C ALA A 27 6.89 -4.34 -11.51
N LEU A 28 6.08 -5.39 -11.39
CA LEU A 28 4.62 -5.29 -11.51
C LEU A 28 4.00 -4.49 -10.36
N TYR A 29 4.50 -4.66 -9.14
CA TYR A 29 4.05 -3.89 -7.99
C TYR A 29 4.30 -2.39 -8.20
N ASP A 30 5.51 -2.00 -8.61
CA ASP A 30 5.86 -0.60 -8.86
C ASP A 30 4.93 0.03 -9.92
N MET A 31 4.70 -0.67 -11.03
CA MET A 31 3.79 -0.21 -12.08
C MET A 31 2.34 -0.07 -11.58
N LEU A 32 1.88 -0.97 -10.70
CA LEU A 32 0.53 -0.90 -10.15
C LEU A 32 0.40 0.28 -9.17
N MET A 33 1.40 0.52 -8.33
CA MET A 33 1.38 1.65 -7.39
C MET A 33 1.48 3.00 -8.12
N GLU A 34 2.34 3.12 -9.14
CA GLU A 34 2.41 4.32 -9.98
C GLU A 34 1.04 4.63 -10.63
N TYR A 35 0.38 3.61 -11.18
CA TYR A 35 -0.97 3.76 -11.72
C TYR A 35 -2.00 4.13 -10.66
N ALA A 36 -1.88 3.59 -9.45
CA ALA A 36 -2.78 3.89 -8.35
C ALA A 36 -2.67 5.36 -7.93
N ASP A 37 -1.44 5.85 -7.77
CA ASP A 37 -1.13 7.23 -7.40
C ASP A 37 -1.64 8.22 -8.46
N ASP A 38 -1.36 7.96 -9.74
CA ASP A 38 -1.80 8.79 -10.88
C ASP A 38 -3.32 8.92 -10.97
N HIS A 39 -4.05 7.97 -10.40
CA HIS A 39 -5.50 7.86 -10.49
C HIS A 39 -6.24 7.95 -9.14
N ASP A 40 -5.53 8.28 -8.04
CA ASP A 40 -6.07 8.38 -6.69
C ASP A 40 -6.87 7.12 -6.28
N LEU A 41 -6.29 5.95 -6.53
CA LEU A 41 -6.90 4.64 -6.25
C LEU A 41 -6.35 4.06 -4.95
N SER A 42 -7.24 3.56 -4.10
CA SER A 42 -6.82 2.89 -2.86
C SER A 42 -6.19 1.52 -3.12
N ASP A 43 -5.25 1.13 -2.26
CA ASP A 43 -4.63 -0.20 -2.25
C ASP A 43 -5.65 -1.33 -2.25
N GLY A 44 -6.76 -1.15 -1.52
CA GLY A 44 -7.84 -2.12 -1.47
C GLY A 44 -8.53 -2.32 -2.83
N PHE A 45 -8.70 -1.26 -3.61
CA PHE A 45 -9.22 -1.35 -4.97
C PHE A 45 -8.21 -2.00 -5.92
N MET A 46 -6.93 -1.63 -5.81
CA MET A 46 -5.85 -2.23 -6.60
C MET A 46 -5.69 -3.72 -6.35
N ALA A 47 -5.83 -4.18 -5.10
CA ALA A 47 -5.81 -5.60 -4.75
C ALA A 47 -6.92 -6.40 -5.44
N VAL A 48 -8.13 -5.82 -5.54
CA VAL A 48 -9.25 -6.44 -6.27
C VAL A 48 -8.96 -6.48 -7.78
N LEU A 49 -8.46 -5.38 -8.35
CA LEU A 49 -8.11 -5.32 -9.78
C LEU A 49 -7.01 -6.34 -10.14
N ALA A 50 -5.93 -6.40 -9.36
CA ALA A 50 -4.84 -7.35 -9.60
C ALA A 50 -5.34 -8.80 -9.52
N SER A 51 -6.26 -9.10 -8.60
CA SER A 51 -6.89 -10.42 -8.50
C SER A 51 -7.71 -10.78 -9.73
N ASP A 52 -8.50 -9.84 -10.26
CA ASP A 52 -9.30 -10.03 -11.48
C ASP A 52 -8.45 -10.22 -12.74
N ILE A 53 -7.36 -9.45 -12.85
CA ILE A 53 -6.36 -9.61 -13.92
C ILE A 53 -5.71 -10.99 -13.84
N GLY A 54 -5.29 -11.43 -12.64
CA GLY A 54 -4.70 -12.75 -12.45
C GLY A 54 -5.63 -13.89 -12.84
N LEU A 55 -6.92 -13.80 -12.48
CA LEU A 55 -7.94 -14.76 -12.92
C LEU A 55 -8.09 -14.78 -14.45
N SER A 56 -8.13 -13.61 -15.08
CA SER A 56 -8.23 -13.49 -16.53
C SER A 56 -7.02 -14.09 -17.24
N LEU A 57 -5.80 -13.83 -16.74
CA LEU A 57 -4.56 -14.43 -17.24
C LEU A 57 -4.59 -15.95 -17.12
N ARG A 58 -5.08 -16.49 -15.99
CA ARG A 58 -5.22 -17.95 -15.82
C ARG A 58 -6.18 -18.56 -16.85
N MET A 59 -7.31 -17.91 -17.12
CA MET A 59 -8.24 -18.35 -18.16
C MET A 59 -7.61 -18.33 -19.55
N VAL A 60 -6.80 -17.31 -19.86
CA VAL A 60 -6.07 -17.19 -21.12
C VAL A 60 -5.04 -18.31 -21.25
N ALA A 61 -4.20 -18.53 -20.23
CA ALA A 61 -3.20 -19.60 -20.20
C ALA A 61 -3.83 -20.98 -20.46
N TYR A 62 -4.93 -21.30 -19.76
CA TYR A 62 -5.68 -22.54 -20.00
C TYR A 62 -6.12 -22.66 -21.46
N ALA A 63 -6.67 -21.59 -22.04
CA ALA A 63 -7.17 -21.61 -23.41
C ALA A 63 -6.05 -21.72 -24.46
N SER A 64 -4.87 -21.14 -24.21
CA SER A 64 -3.73 -21.18 -25.14
C SER A 64 -2.94 -22.49 -25.09
N GLU A 65 -2.84 -23.12 -23.92
CA GLU A 65 -1.97 -24.28 -23.70
C GLU A 65 -2.72 -25.62 -23.82
N THR A 66 -4.05 -25.61 -23.70
CA THR A 66 -4.85 -26.84 -23.79
C THR A 66 -5.18 -27.16 -25.25
N GLU A 67 -4.82 -28.35 -25.74
CA GLU A 67 -5.08 -28.78 -27.13
C GLU A 67 -6.56 -28.72 -27.53
N LYS A 68 -7.46 -29.04 -26.59
CA LYS A 68 -8.93 -29.03 -26.79
C LYS A 68 -9.61 -28.41 -25.55
N PRO A 69 -9.60 -27.07 -25.42
CA PRO A 69 -10.12 -26.40 -24.24
C PRO A 69 -11.62 -26.67 -24.11
N SER A 70 -12.09 -26.82 -22.89
CA SER A 70 -13.50 -27.06 -22.60
C SER A 70 -13.95 -26.32 -21.35
N VAL A 71 -15.24 -26.02 -21.25
CA VAL A 71 -15.82 -25.38 -20.07
C VAL A 71 -15.60 -26.21 -18.81
N GLY A 72 -15.73 -27.54 -18.91
CA GLY A 72 -15.51 -28.44 -17.78
C GLY A 72 -14.05 -28.45 -17.31
N GLY A 73 -13.10 -28.48 -18.26
CA GLY A 73 -11.68 -28.42 -17.94
C GLY A 73 -11.26 -27.09 -17.33
N LEU A 74 -11.75 -25.96 -17.87
CA LEU A 74 -11.47 -24.63 -17.31
C LEU A 74 -11.99 -24.50 -15.87
N ARG A 75 -13.19 -25.02 -15.58
CA ARG A 75 -13.71 -25.01 -14.19
C ARG A 75 -12.81 -25.76 -13.22
N LEU A 76 -12.32 -26.94 -13.61
CA LEU A 76 -11.39 -27.72 -12.78
C LEU A 76 -10.04 -27.01 -12.60
N ASP A 77 -9.57 -26.31 -13.63
CA ASP A 77 -8.37 -25.51 -13.57
C ASP A 77 -8.53 -24.33 -12.60
N LEU A 78 -9.63 -23.58 -12.71
CA LEU A 78 -9.95 -22.48 -11.79
C LEU A 78 -10.16 -22.97 -10.35
N ASP A 79 -10.77 -24.14 -10.14
CA ASP A 79 -10.90 -24.76 -8.82
C ASP A 79 -9.52 -25.10 -8.21
N ARG A 80 -8.54 -25.47 -9.05
CA ARG A 80 -7.16 -25.71 -8.60
C ARG A 80 -6.48 -24.40 -8.25
N TYR A 81 -6.55 -23.41 -9.14
CA TYR A 81 -5.97 -22.08 -8.91
C TYR A 81 -6.53 -21.42 -7.64
N ALA A 82 -7.84 -21.56 -7.38
CA ALA A 82 -8.46 -21.07 -6.15
C ALA A 82 -7.90 -21.76 -4.88
N ARG A 83 -7.51 -23.04 -4.95
CA ARG A 83 -6.87 -23.72 -3.82
C ARG A 83 -5.45 -23.21 -3.58
N GLU A 84 -4.68 -23.00 -4.65
CA GLU A 84 -3.32 -22.45 -4.60
C GLU A 84 -3.33 -21.05 -3.96
N LEU A 85 -4.22 -20.16 -4.42
CA LEU A 85 -4.42 -18.86 -3.78
C LEU A 85 -4.85 -19.01 -2.31
N GLY A 86 -5.70 -19.99 -2.01
CA GLY A 86 -6.12 -20.31 -0.66
C GLY A 86 -4.99 -20.83 0.24
N ASP A 87 -3.95 -21.45 -0.30
CA ASP A 87 -2.72 -21.78 0.43
C ASP A 87 -1.93 -20.49 0.75
N SER A 88 -1.72 -19.61 -0.24
CA SER A 88 -1.04 -18.31 -0.02
C SER A 88 -1.74 -17.45 1.05
N VAL A 89 -3.09 -17.40 1.04
CA VAL A 89 -3.86 -16.68 2.06
C VAL A 89 -3.69 -17.32 3.44
N ARG A 90 -3.63 -18.66 3.52
CA ARG A 90 -3.39 -19.36 4.79
C ARG A 90 -2.00 -19.06 5.33
N ASP A 91 -1.00 -18.96 4.47
CA ASP A 91 0.36 -18.59 4.86
C ASP A 91 0.44 -17.15 5.32
N ALA A 92 -0.14 -16.20 4.59
CA ALA A 92 -0.22 -14.80 5.02
C ALA A 92 -0.90 -14.65 6.40
N LYS A 93 -1.96 -15.43 6.67
CA LYS A 93 -2.62 -15.45 7.99
C LYS A 93 -1.72 -15.89 9.13
N LYS A 94 -0.72 -16.74 8.89
CA LYS A 94 0.23 -17.17 9.93
C LYS A 94 1.09 -16.00 10.40
N TYR A 95 1.47 -15.11 9.48
CA TYR A 95 2.33 -13.96 9.74
C TYR A 95 1.57 -12.65 10.01
N ALA A 96 0.23 -12.68 10.00
CA ALA A 96 -0.59 -11.48 10.13
C ALA A 96 -0.35 -10.72 11.44
N ALA A 97 -0.06 -11.42 12.53
CA ALA A 97 0.24 -10.76 13.82
C ALA A 97 1.56 -9.98 13.76
N GLU A 98 2.60 -10.55 13.16
CA GLU A 98 3.91 -9.92 12.98
C GLU A 98 3.78 -8.71 12.05
N PHE A 99 3.08 -8.88 10.92
CA PHE A 99 2.81 -7.79 9.98
C PHE A 99 2.12 -6.59 10.65
N ILE A 100 1.08 -6.81 11.46
CA ILE A 100 0.38 -5.72 12.16
C ILE A 100 1.27 -5.08 13.23
N ALA A 101 2.14 -5.84 13.89
CA ALA A 101 3.08 -5.29 14.86
C ALA A 101 4.12 -4.38 14.16
N GLU A 102 4.65 -4.81 13.02
CA GLU A 102 5.59 -4.03 12.22
C GLU A 102 4.94 -2.75 11.66
N ALA A 103 3.73 -2.86 11.10
CA ALA A 103 3.02 -1.69 10.58
C ALA A 103 2.74 -0.63 11.65
N LYS A 104 2.40 -1.05 12.87
CA LYS A 104 2.22 -0.13 14.01
C LYS A 104 3.53 0.51 14.44
N ALA A 105 4.61 -0.27 14.50
CA ALA A 105 5.93 0.26 14.85
C ALA A 105 6.42 1.30 13.83
N ALA A 106 6.13 1.10 12.54
CA ALA A 106 6.43 2.08 11.50
C ALA A 106 5.61 3.38 11.70
N GLN A 107 4.30 3.27 11.96
CA GLN A 107 3.46 4.43 12.26
C GLN A 107 3.94 5.20 13.50
N GLU A 108 4.28 4.49 14.58
CA GLU A 108 4.80 5.11 15.80
C GLU A 108 6.17 5.79 15.60
N ALA A 109 6.99 5.29 14.65
CA ALA A 109 8.27 5.92 14.30
C ALA A 109 8.04 7.20 13.49
N ASP A 110 7.14 7.17 12.51
CA ASP A 110 6.79 8.34 11.70
C ASP A 110 6.17 9.45 12.57
N ASP A 111 5.26 9.09 13.50
CA ASP A 111 4.63 10.04 14.43
C ASP A 111 5.64 10.66 15.42
N ALA A 112 6.71 9.95 15.79
CA ALA A 112 7.73 10.44 16.71
C ALA A 112 8.75 11.38 16.06
N GLU A 113 8.96 11.29 14.73
CA GLU A 113 9.82 12.21 13.99
C GLU A 113 9.15 13.59 13.78
N ASP A 114 7.81 13.66 13.76
CA ASP A 114 7.05 14.92 13.63
C ASP A 114 6.99 15.73 14.95
N ASP A 115 7.14 15.08 16.12
CA ASP A 115 7.09 15.73 17.45
C ASP A 115 8.44 16.41 17.84
N GLU A 116 9.55 16.14 17.15
CA GLU A 116 10.87 16.74 17.45
C GLU A 116 11.09 18.12 16.80
N ASP A 117 10.16 18.60 15.95
CA ASP A 117 10.26 19.88 15.22
C ASP A 117 9.48 21.06 15.88
N GLU A 118 8.75 20.85 16.99
CA GLU A 118 7.94 21.91 17.65
C GLU A 118 8.62 22.66 18.82
N ASP A 119 9.87 22.34 19.19
CA ASP A 119 10.54 22.89 20.39
C ASP A 119 11.67 23.93 20.12
N GLU A 120 11.67 24.62 18.98
CA GLU A 120 12.56 25.77 18.73
C GLU A 120 11.81 27.06 18.35
N ASP A 121 10.99 27.62 19.25
CA ASP A 121 10.72 29.08 19.27
C ASP A 121 10.03 29.55 20.58
N ASP A 122 10.71 29.42 21.73
CA ASP A 122 10.41 30.27 22.90
C ASP A 122 11.69 30.81 23.54
N THR A 123 12.38 31.69 22.82
CA THR A 123 13.43 32.54 23.42
C THR A 123 13.25 34.03 23.10
N GLY A 124 12.28 34.63 23.80
CA GLY A 124 12.40 35.96 24.43
C GLY A 124 11.92 37.21 23.65
N PRO A 125 11.99 38.42 24.23
CA PRO A 125 12.33 38.79 25.62
C PRO A 125 11.30 39.75 26.29
N ASP A 126 11.56 40.07 27.56
CA ASP A 126 10.86 41.04 28.41
C ASP A 126 10.57 42.41 27.77
N GLU A 127 9.37 42.96 27.98
CA GLU A 127 9.14 44.41 28.00
C GLU A 127 8.58 44.86 29.35
N ASP A 128 9.48 45.51 30.07
CA ASP A 128 9.33 46.33 31.27
C ASP A 128 8.58 47.64 30.97
N GLY A 129 7.61 47.99 31.82
CA GLY A 129 7.35 49.37 32.26
C GLY A 129 6.43 50.29 31.43
N SER A 130 5.22 50.57 31.96
CA SER A 130 4.60 51.92 32.08
C SER A 130 3.26 51.77 32.81
N ASP A 131 3.14 52.05 34.11
CA ASP A 131 2.81 53.37 34.73
C ASP A 131 1.64 54.12 34.07
N GLY A 132 0.63 54.49 34.87
CA GLY A 132 -0.45 55.41 34.45
C GLY A 132 -1.82 55.31 35.13
N SER A 133 -1.88 55.57 36.44
CA SER A 133 -2.95 56.22 37.24
C SER A 133 -4.42 56.36 36.73
N ASP A 134 -5.33 55.87 37.59
CA ASP A 134 -6.50 56.53 38.22
C ASP A 134 -7.71 57.12 37.44
N ALA A 135 -8.86 56.73 38.00
CA ALA A 135 -10.06 57.54 38.35
C ALA A 135 -11.31 57.54 37.44
N ASP A 136 -12.35 56.91 38.01
CA ASP A 136 -13.71 57.42 38.24
C ASP A 136 -14.62 57.81 37.05
N GLY A 137 -15.78 57.14 36.99
CA GLY A 137 -16.99 57.74 36.41
C GLY A 137 -18.06 56.80 35.84
N ASP A 138 -18.75 56.04 36.69
CA ASP A 138 -20.16 55.61 36.47
C ASP A 138 -21.03 56.58 37.32
N PRO A 139 -22.28 56.99 37.01
CA PRO A 139 -23.28 56.14 36.36
C PRO A 139 -24.44 56.78 35.54
N LYS A 140 -25.20 55.88 34.89
CA LYS A 140 -26.62 55.95 34.47
C LYS A 140 -27.02 56.89 33.31
N SER A 141 -27.59 56.29 32.26
CA SER A 141 -29.04 56.35 31.96
C SER A 141 -29.44 55.42 30.79
N ARG A 142 -30.41 54.52 31.05
CA ARG A 142 -31.21 53.75 30.06
C ARG A 142 -32.34 54.66 29.51
N PRO A 143 -33.27 54.14 28.68
CA PRO A 143 -33.18 53.79 27.26
C PRO A 143 -34.26 54.58 26.46
N SER A 144 -34.44 54.27 25.18
CA SER A 144 -35.72 54.42 24.47
C SER A 144 -35.86 53.26 23.48
#